data_AF-A9CH85-F1
#
_entry.id   AF-A9CH85-F1
#
_cell.length_a   1.000
_cell.length_b   1.000
_cell.length_c   1.000
_cell.angle_alpha   90.00
_cell.angle_beta   90.00
_cell.angle_gamma   90.00
#
_symmetry.space_group_name_H-M   'P 1'
#
loop_
_entity.id
_entity.type
_entity.pdbx_description
1 polymer ?
#
loop_
_entity_poly.entity_id
_entity_poly.type
_entity_poly.pdbx_seq_one_letter_code
_entity_poly.pdbx_strand_id
1 'polypeptide(L)'
;MRPQSKGTIVARKTIEQRLAELDAQRSALKARLSKTERNNDMRRKVLIGSLVLHHLETANDQEFKQQLDDWLRRELPGFLTRDNDKALFADLIGQGLTGTAENGDSGQGAP
;
A
#
# COMPACT_ATOMS: atom_id res chain seq x y z
N MET A 1 -42.18 30.31 -55.87
CA MET A 1 -41.27 29.16 -56.13
C MET A 1 -40.57 28.82 -54.82
N ARG A 2 -40.64 27.56 -54.37
CA ARG A 2 -40.27 27.10 -53.00
C ARG A 2 -38.75 27.04 -52.79
N PRO A 3 -38.23 27.33 -51.58
CA PRO A 3 -36.81 27.16 -51.26
C PRO A 3 -36.48 25.67 -51.06
N GLN A 4 -35.42 25.19 -51.71
CA GLN A 4 -34.89 23.83 -51.53
C GLN A 4 -34.17 23.76 -50.18
N SER A 5 -34.74 23.00 -49.25
CA SER A 5 -34.10 22.62 -47.99
C SER A 5 -32.91 21.71 -48.29
N LYS A 6 -31.69 22.18 -48.00
CA LYS A 6 -30.49 21.33 -47.97
C LYS A 6 -30.61 20.40 -46.76
N GLY A 7 -31.05 19.17 -47.00
CA GLY A 7 -30.98 18.10 -46.01
C GLY A 7 -29.52 17.78 -45.72
N THR A 8 -29.05 18.16 -44.53
CA THR A 8 -27.78 17.69 -43.96
C THR A 8 -27.87 16.17 -43.82
N ILE A 9 -27.29 15.42 -44.76
CA ILE A 9 -27.12 13.97 -44.65
C ILE A 9 -26.05 13.74 -43.59
N VAL A 10 -26.49 13.55 -42.34
CA VAL A 10 -25.64 13.02 -41.26
C VAL A 10 -25.15 11.65 -41.69
N ALA A 11 -23.85 11.54 -41.99
CA ALA A 11 -23.20 10.28 -42.32
C ALA A 11 -23.46 9.26 -41.20
N ARG A 12 -24.15 8.16 -41.52
CA ARG A 12 -24.37 7.08 -40.56
C ARG A 12 -23.05 6.37 -40.33
N LYS A 13 -22.51 6.44 -39.10
CA LYS A 13 -21.34 5.65 -38.68
C LYS A 13 -21.57 4.17 -39.01
N THR A 14 -20.57 3.51 -39.57
CA THR A 14 -20.61 2.06 -39.82
C THR A 14 -20.67 1.32 -38.48
N ILE A 15 -21.14 0.07 -38.51
CA ILE A 15 -21.23 -0.77 -37.30
C ILE A 15 -19.82 -0.96 -36.69
N GLU A 16 -18.80 -1.13 -37.52
CA GLU A 16 -17.40 -1.24 -37.09
C GLU A 16 -16.91 0.02 -36.37
N GLN A 17 -17.23 1.21 -36.89
CA GLN A 17 -16.87 2.47 -36.23
C GLN A 17 -17.54 2.61 -34.86
N ARG A 18 -18.81 2.19 -34.74
CA ARG A 18 -19.52 2.19 -33.45
C ARG A 18 -18.95 1.18 -32.47
N LEU A 19 -18.55 0.00 -32.95
CA LEU A 19 -17.91 -1.03 -32.11
C LEU A 19 -16.56 -0.54 -31.58
N ALA A 20 -15.73 0.03 -32.46
CA ALA A 20 -14.45 0.62 -32.08
C ALA A 20 -14.61 1.76 -31.06
N GLU A 21 -15.64 2.59 -31.22
CA GLU A 21 -15.94 3.67 -30.27
C GLU A 21 -16.37 3.13 -28.91
N LEU A 22 -17.22 2.10 -28.87
CA LEU A 22 -17.63 1.47 -27.62
C LEU A 22 -16.47 0.77 -26.91
N ASP A 23 -15.59 0.09 -27.66
CA ASP A 23 -14.40 -0.54 -27.09
C ASP A 23 -13.40 0.50 -26.55
N ALA A 24 -13.22 1.62 -27.25
CA ALA A 24 -12.40 2.74 -26.78
C ALA A 24 -12.98 3.35 -25.49
N GLN A 25 -14.29 3.56 -25.42
CA GLN A 25 -14.97 4.05 -24.21
C GLN A 25 -14.81 3.08 -23.04
N ARG A 26 -15.02 1.78 -23.27
CA ARG A 26 -14.85 0.74 -22.25
C ARG A 26 -13.41 0.70 -21.73
N SER A 27 -12.43 0.73 -22.64
CA SER A 27 -11.01 0.75 -22.28
C SER A 27 -10.66 1.97 -21.43
N ALA A 28 -11.14 3.16 -21.82
CA ALA A 28 -10.94 4.39 -21.06
C ALA A 28 -11.57 4.34 -19.66
N LEU A 29 -12.79 3.81 -19.53
CA LEU A 29 -13.45 3.63 -18.23
C LEU A 29 -12.69 2.63 -17.35
N LYS A 30 -12.25 1.50 -17.92
CA LYS A 30 -11.46 0.50 -17.19
C LYS A 30 -10.13 1.07 -16.69
N ALA A 31 -9.45 1.86 -17.51
CA ALA A 31 -8.20 2.53 -17.12
C ALA A 31 -8.42 3.52 -15.96
N ARG A 32 -9.52 4.29 -16.00
CA ARG A 32 -9.88 5.22 -14.92
C ARG A 32 -10.23 4.48 -13.62
N LEU A 33 -10.97 3.38 -13.71
CA LEU A 33 -11.29 2.55 -12.57
C LEU A 33 -10.02 2.00 -11.91
N SER A 34 -9.14 1.37 -12.70
CA SER A 34 -7.87 0.83 -12.20
C SER A 34 -6.97 1.90 -11.57
N LYS A 35 -6.96 3.12 -12.13
CA LYS A 35 -6.24 4.25 -11.51
C LYS A 35 -6.85 4.62 -10.14
N THR A 36 -8.17 4.65 -10.04
CA THR A 36 -8.89 4.96 -8.80
C THR A 36 -8.64 3.90 -7.73
N GLU A 37 -8.67 2.62 -8.10
CA GLU A 37 -8.40 1.50 -7.20
C GLU A 37 -6.97 1.56 -6.65
N ARG A 38 -5.97 1.79 -7.50
CA ARG A 38 -4.58 1.95 -7.04
C ARG A 38 -4.40 3.17 -6.14
N ASN A 39 -5.02 4.29 -6.47
CA ASN A 39 -4.97 5.48 -5.61
C ASN A 39 -5.59 5.20 -4.23
N ASN A 40 -6.73 4.52 -4.19
CA ASN A 40 -7.39 4.14 -2.95
C ASN A 40 -6.58 3.13 -2.14
N ASP A 41 -5.96 2.16 -2.80
CA ASP A 41 -5.06 1.17 -2.17
C ASP A 41 -3.84 1.85 -1.53
N MET A 42 -3.17 2.75 -2.28
CA MET A 42 -2.07 3.54 -1.74
C MET A 42 -2.52 4.39 -0.55
N ARG A 43 -3.66 5.08 -0.67
CA ARG A 43 -4.19 5.92 0.41
C ARG A 43 -4.51 5.10 1.66
N ARG A 44 -5.11 3.91 1.50
CA ARG A 44 -5.42 3.01 2.62
C ARG A 44 -4.15 2.57 3.34
N LYS A 45 -3.11 2.16 2.59
CA LYS A 45 -1.82 1.74 3.16
C LYS A 45 -1.15 2.87 3.95
N VAL A 46 -1.13 4.07 3.38
CA VAL A 46 -0.55 5.26 4.04
C VAL A 46 -1.32 5.60 5.31
N LEU A 47 -2.66 5.64 5.27
CA LEU A 47 -3.48 5.98 6.44
C LEU A 47 -3.29 4.98 7.58
N ILE A 48 -3.30 3.68 7.28
CA ILE A 48 -3.06 2.64 8.28
C ILE A 48 -1.67 2.80 8.90
N GLY A 49 -0.63 2.99 8.07
CA GLY A 49 0.72 3.23 8.56
C GLY A 49 0.81 4.44 9.47
N SER A 50 0.21 5.58 9.08
CA SER A 50 0.20 6.80 9.89
C SER A 50 -0.52 6.63 11.22
N LEU A 51 -1.60 5.84 11.26
CA LEU A 51 -2.34 5.55 12.49
C LEU A 51 -1.49 4.71 13.46
N VAL A 52 -0.82 3.68 12.95
CA VAL A 52 0.08 2.82 13.74
C VAL A 52 1.22 3.65 14.34
N LEU A 53 1.87 4.50 13.53
CA LEU A 53 2.94 5.38 14.00
C LEU A 53 2.44 6.35 15.08
N HIS A 54 1.26 6.96 14.87
CA HIS A 54 0.65 7.84 15.87
C HIS A 54 0.39 7.12 17.20
N HIS A 55 -0.04 5.86 17.17
CA HIS A 55 -0.22 5.06 18.38
C HIS A 55 1.10 4.76 19.11
N LEU A 56 2.18 4.49 18.37
CA LEU A 56 3.50 4.32 18.99
C LEU A 56 3.99 5.60 19.66
N GLU A 57 3.69 6.78 19.11
CA GLU A 57 4.15 8.05 19.65
C GLU A 57 3.29 8.56 20.81
N THR A 58 1.96 8.45 20.69
CA THR A 58 1.02 9.28 21.47
C THR A 58 0.05 8.46 22.33
N ALA A 59 0.04 7.13 22.24
CA ALA A 59 -0.91 6.34 23.02
C ALA A 59 -0.66 6.49 24.53
N ASN A 60 -1.70 6.91 25.25
CA ASN A 60 -1.73 6.90 26.72
C ASN A 60 -1.78 5.47 27.30
N ASP A 61 -2.10 4.49 26.45
CA ASP A 61 -2.12 3.07 26.77
C ASP A 61 -0.74 2.46 26.51
N GLN A 62 0.05 2.42 27.58
CA GLN A 62 1.43 1.91 27.55
C GLN A 62 1.50 0.41 27.26
N GLU A 63 0.49 -0.38 27.67
CA GLU A 63 0.47 -1.82 27.45
C GLU A 63 0.24 -2.13 25.97
N PHE A 64 -0.78 -1.50 25.37
CA PHE A 64 -1.04 -1.65 23.94
C PHE A 64 0.15 -1.19 23.09
N LYS A 65 0.78 -0.07 23.46
CA LYS A 65 1.99 0.42 22.79
C LYS A 65 3.13 -0.59 22.85
N GLN A 66 3.41 -1.20 24.00
CA GLN A 66 4.45 -2.21 24.14
C GLN A 66 4.15 -3.45 23.31
N GLN A 67 2.92 -3.97 23.38
CA GLN A 67 2.50 -5.13 22.58
C GLN A 67 2.64 -4.88 21.08
N LEU A 68 2.30 -3.66 20.62
CA LEU A 68 2.42 -3.26 19.22
C LEU A 68 3.89 -3.13 18.79
N ASP A 69 4.74 -2.53 19.62
CA ASP A 69 6.18 -2.42 19.35
C ASP A 69 6.83 -3.82 19.24
N ASP A 70 6.54 -4.71 20.19
CA ASP A 70 7.05 -6.07 20.20
C ASP A 70 6.58 -6.87 18.97
N TRP A 71 5.32 -6.71 18.58
CA TRP A 71 4.78 -7.32 17.38
C TRP A 71 5.46 -6.80 16.11
N LEU A 72 5.68 -5.48 15.99
CA LEU A 72 6.35 -4.87 14.85
C LEU A 72 7.81 -5.35 14.73
N ARG A 73 8.55 -5.41 15.84
CA ARG A 73 9.93 -5.92 15.86
C ARG A 73 10.05 -7.36 15.34
N ARG A 74 9.03 -8.19 15.60
CA ARG A 74 9.00 -9.59 15.15
C ARG A 74 8.59 -9.73 13.69
N GLU A 75 7.51 -9.06 13.28
CA GLU A 75 6.91 -9.29 11.95
C GLU A 75 7.52 -8.43 10.85
N LEU A 76 7.89 -7.17 11.14
CA LEU A 76 8.34 -6.20 10.14
C LEU A 76 9.63 -6.65 9.41
N PRO A 77 10.65 -7.24 10.06
CA PRO A 77 11.83 -7.75 9.37
C PRO A 77 11.54 -8.85 8.35
N GLY A 78 10.53 -9.69 8.62
CA GLY A 78 10.08 -10.75 7.70
C GLY A 78 9.19 -10.23 6.57
N PHE A 79 8.46 -9.14 6.82
CA PHE A 79 7.64 -8.48 5.81
C PHE A 79 8.48 -7.67 4.80
N LEU A 80 9.57 -7.04 5.25
CA LEU A 80 10.44 -6.24 4.40
C LEU A 80 11.40 -7.11 3.59
N THR A 81 11.26 -7.05 2.26
CA THR A 81 12.05 -7.89 1.35
C THR A 81 13.37 -7.25 0.91
N ARG A 82 13.48 -5.91 0.93
CA ARG A 82 14.65 -5.16 0.46
C ARG A 82 15.43 -4.59 1.63
N ASP A 83 16.76 -4.65 1.55
CA ASP A 83 17.62 -4.14 2.63
C ASP A 83 17.53 -2.63 2.79
N ASN A 84 17.32 -1.88 1.69
CA ASN A 84 17.06 -0.44 1.76
C ASN A 84 15.78 -0.13 2.54
N ASP A 85 14.73 -0.94 2.37
CA ASP A 85 13.48 -0.73 3.10
C ASP A 85 13.67 -1.08 4.58
N LYS A 86 14.41 -2.15 4.90
CA LYS A 86 14.77 -2.50 6.29
C LYS A 86 15.54 -1.38 6.99
N ALA A 87 16.47 -0.72 6.29
CA ALA A 87 17.24 0.38 6.83
C ALA A 87 16.37 1.59 7.26
N LEU A 88 15.21 1.79 6.62
CA LEU A 88 14.27 2.86 6.99
C LEU A 88 13.59 2.65 8.36
N PHE A 89 13.61 1.43 8.88
CA PHE A 89 12.96 1.05 10.14
C PHE A 89 13.96 0.54 11.20
N ALA A 90 15.25 0.83 11.05
CA ALA A 90 16.29 0.30 11.94
C ALA A 90 16.10 0.75 13.40
N ASP A 91 15.58 1.95 13.62
CA ASP A 91 15.21 2.51 14.92
C ASP A 91 14.02 1.76 15.56
N LEU A 92 13.04 1.37 14.74
CA LEU A 92 11.86 0.61 15.17
C LEU A 92 12.19 -0.86 15.38
N ILE A 93 13.11 -1.46 14.60
CA ILE A 93 13.47 -2.89 14.71
C ILE A 93 14.58 -3.10 15.77
N GLY A 94 15.54 -2.18 15.89
CA GLY A 94 16.83 -2.40 16.54
C GLY A 94 16.94 -2.18 18.06
N GLN A 95 15.94 -1.63 18.76
CA GLN A 95 16.02 -1.43 20.22
C GLN A 95 15.84 -2.73 21.05
N GLY A 96 15.50 -3.86 20.42
CA GLY A 96 15.30 -5.16 21.10
C GLY A 96 16.46 -6.16 20.96
N LEU A 97 17.51 -5.85 20.21
CA LEU A 97 18.62 -6.79 19.94
C LEU A 97 19.85 -6.60 20.85
N THR A 98 19.83 -5.65 21.77
CA THR A 98 20.97 -5.37 22.69
C THR A 98 20.87 -6.09 24.04
N GLY A 99 20.30 -7.30 24.09
CA GLY A 99 20.03 -7.97 25.38
C GLY A 99 20.21 -9.49 25.44
N THR A 100 20.94 -10.14 24.52
CA THR A 100 21.08 -11.62 24.59
C THR A 100 22.44 -12.18 24.17
N ALA A 101 23.55 -11.51 24.50
CA ALA A 101 24.86 -12.13 24.25
C ALA A 101 25.91 -11.80 25.30
N GLU A 102 25.69 -12.13 26.58
CA GLU A 102 26.79 -12.31 27.55
C GLU A 102 26.54 -13.53 28.47
N ASN A 103 26.99 -14.69 27.96
CA ASN A 103 27.68 -15.79 28.65
C ASN A 103 27.11 -16.31 29.99
N GLY A 104 26.22 -17.28 29.87
CA GLY A 104 26.02 -18.30 30.90
C GLY A 104 26.79 -19.58 30.56
N ASP A 105 27.53 -20.05 31.56
CA ASP A 105 27.93 -21.45 31.77
C ASP A 105 29.22 -21.96 31.11
N SER A 106 30.29 -21.95 31.91
CA SER A 106 31.29 -23.02 31.86
C SER A 106 31.63 -23.47 33.27
N GLY A 107 31.00 -24.56 33.70
CA GLY A 107 31.72 -25.71 34.23
C GLY A 107 32.00 -25.68 35.72
N GLN A 108 30.97 -26.00 36.50
CA GLN A 108 31.11 -26.50 37.86
C GLN A 108 31.70 -27.92 37.83
N GLY A 109 32.84 -28.13 38.49
CA GLY A 109 33.45 -29.44 38.73
C GLY A 109 34.17 -29.47 40.08
N ALA A 110 33.46 -29.98 41.10
CA ALA A 110 33.95 -30.30 42.44
C ALA A 110 34.62 -31.71 42.47
N PRO A 111 35.10 -32.24 43.61
CA PRO A 111 35.45 -31.64 44.91
C PRO A 111 36.97 -31.64 45.23
#